data_AF-A0A953EAZ1-F1
#
_entry.id   AF-A0A953EAZ1-F1
#
_cell.length_a   1.000
_cell.length_b   1.000
_cell.length_c   1.000
_cell.angle_alpha   90.00
_cell.angle_beta   90.00
_cell.angle_gamma   90.00
#
_symmetry.space_group_name_H-M   'P 1'
#
loop_
_entity.id
_entity.type
_entity.pdbx_description
1 polymer ?
#
loop_
_entity_poly.entity_id
_entity_poly.type
_entity_poly.pdbx_seq_one_letter_code
_entity_poly.pdbx_strand_id
1 'polypeptide(L)'
;MKQLLMQATSGDLRHQVLRHALRNSAAGEMELRRGIAALSLLGMGCMAVVSLYQLGMIRHLPDPPTRWPHCHSDKVNASSEAYSYGMPDGPLTLALHAVNLGLAAAGPPDRARHRPWLPLLASLVSGAQAAVAAKYLFYRMPKVDRAWCPYCVTDARTHFATFAMTLPESLRAIIRR
;
A
#
# COMPACT_ATOMS: atom_id res chain seq x y z
N MET A 1 -33.69 -16.81 21.00
CA MET A 1 -32.92 -17.89 20.35
C MET A 1 -32.95 -17.84 18.81
N LYS A 2 -34.11 -17.71 18.13
CA LYS A 2 -34.20 -17.60 16.65
C LYS A 2 -33.42 -16.43 16.02
N GLN A 3 -33.41 -15.25 16.65
CA GLN A 3 -32.65 -14.08 16.14
C GLN A 3 -31.13 -14.29 16.19
N LEU A 4 -30.60 -14.95 17.23
CA LEU A 4 -29.19 -15.30 17.33
C LEU A 4 -28.78 -16.34 16.27
N LEU A 5 -29.65 -17.32 16.00
CA LEU A 5 -29.45 -18.31 14.93
C LEU A 5 -29.48 -17.67 13.53
N MET A 6 -30.39 -16.73 13.27
CA MET A 6 -30.43 -15.97 12.00
C MET A 6 -29.25 -15.00 11.85
N GLN A 7 -28.78 -14.38 12.93
CA GLN A 7 -27.58 -13.54 12.92
C GLN A 7 -26.30 -14.36 12.71
N ALA A 8 -26.21 -15.55 13.31
CA ALA A 8 -25.09 -16.47 13.11
C ALA A 8 -25.04 -16.99 11.66
N THR A 9 -26.17 -17.45 11.12
CA THR A 9 -26.25 -17.93 9.71
C THR A 9 -26.00 -16.80 8.70
N SER A 10 -26.56 -15.61 8.89
CA SER A 10 -26.30 -14.45 8.02
C SER A 10 -24.86 -13.94 8.12
N GLY A 11 -24.25 -14.03 9.30
CA GLY A 11 -22.82 -13.78 9.48
C GLY A 11 -21.97 -14.76 8.68
N ASP A 12 -22.24 -16.05 8.82
CA ASP A 12 -21.48 -17.12 8.17
C ASP A 12 -21.58 -17.06 6.64
N LEU A 13 -22.80 -16.85 6.11
CA LEU A 13 -23.04 -16.58 4.68
C LEU A 13 -22.25 -15.35 4.18
N ARG A 14 -22.19 -14.27 4.96
CA ARG A 14 -21.47 -13.05 4.59
C ARG A 14 -19.95 -13.24 4.60
N HIS A 15 -19.40 -14.01 5.53
CA HIS A 15 -17.98 -14.37 5.55
C HIS A 15 -17.60 -15.30 4.39
N GLN A 16 -18.47 -16.26 4.05
CA GLN A 16 -18.28 -17.17 2.92
C GLN A 16 -18.33 -16.43 1.57
N VAL A 17 -19.28 -15.51 1.39
CA VAL A 17 -19.37 -14.67 0.18
C VAL A 17 -18.12 -13.80 0.02
N LEU A 18 -17.65 -13.17 1.10
CA LEU A 18 -16.43 -12.36 1.06
C LEU A 18 -15.20 -13.23 0.71
N ARG A 19 -15.04 -14.37 1.37
CA ARG A 19 -13.94 -15.32 1.09
C ARG A 19 -13.95 -15.76 -0.36
N HIS A 20 -15.11 -16.18 -0.87
CA HIS A 20 -15.26 -16.63 -2.25
C HIS A 20 -14.94 -15.50 -3.23
N ALA A 21 -15.43 -14.29 -2.96
CA ALA A 21 -15.18 -13.15 -3.84
C ALA A 21 -13.69 -12.76 -3.91
N LEU A 22 -12.99 -12.70 -2.77
CA LEU A 22 -11.57 -12.39 -2.74
C LEU A 22 -10.74 -13.43 -3.50
N ARG A 23 -11.07 -14.72 -3.34
CA ARG A 23 -10.29 -15.83 -3.92
C ARG A 23 -10.62 -16.13 -5.38
N ASN A 24 -11.89 -16.03 -5.77
CA ASN A 24 -12.39 -16.63 -7.02
C ASN A 24 -13.15 -15.67 -7.93
N SER A 25 -13.56 -14.48 -7.48
CA SER A 25 -14.34 -13.57 -8.34
C SER A 25 -13.46 -12.91 -9.38
N ALA A 26 -13.89 -12.97 -10.65
CA ALA A 26 -13.32 -12.23 -11.78
C ALA A 26 -13.99 -10.86 -12.00
N ALA A 27 -14.78 -10.36 -11.04
CA ALA A 27 -15.34 -9.02 -11.14
C ALA A 27 -14.20 -7.98 -11.10
N GLY A 28 -14.21 -7.01 -12.03
CA GLY A 28 -13.11 -6.06 -12.21
C GLY A 28 -12.71 -5.28 -10.94
N GLU A 29 -13.64 -4.98 -10.03
CA GLU A 29 -13.28 -4.35 -8.74
C GLU A 29 -12.50 -5.29 -7.81
N MET A 30 -12.82 -6.58 -7.81
CA MET A 30 -12.07 -7.56 -7.01
C MET A 30 -10.66 -7.78 -7.57
N GLU A 31 -10.51 -7.71 -8.89
CA GLU A 31 -9.18 -7.73 -9.53
C GLU A 31 -8.34 -6.52 -9.11
N LEU A 32 -8.90 -5.32 -9.14
CA LEU A 32 -8.21 -4.12 -8.67
C LEU A 32 -7.80 -4.23 -7.19
N ARG A 33 -8.70 -4.74 -6.32
CA ARG A 33 -8.36 -4.97 -4.91
C ARG A 33 -7.24 -5.99 -4.71
N ARG A 34 -7.22 -7.07 -5.49
CA ARG A 34 -6.11 -8.04 -5.47
C ARG A 34 -4.82 -7.41 -5.99
N GLY A 35 -4.90 -6.57 -7.02
CA GLY A 35 -3.78 -5.76 -7.49
C GLY A 35 -3.21 -4.87 -6.39
N ILE A 36 -4.07 -4.14 -5.67
CA ILE A 36 -3.67 -3.32 -4.51
C ILE A 36 -3.02 -4.19 -3.43
N ALA A 37 -3.58 -5.35 -3.12
CA ALA A 37 -3.00 -6.26 -2.13
C ALA A 37 -1.60 -6.73 -2.56
N ALA A 38 -1.42 -7.12 -3.82
CA ALA A 38 -0.13 -7.53 -4.37
C ALA A 38 0.89 -6.39 -4.35
N LEU A 39 0.49 -5.17 -4.75
CA LEU A 39 1.34 -3.98 -4.70
C LEU A 39 1.71 -3.60 -3.27
N SER A 40 0.78 -3.70 -2.33
CA SER A 40 1.03 -3.42 -0.91
C SER A 40 2.03 -4.43 -0.34
N LEU A 41 1.89 -5.72 -0.66
CA LEU A 41 2.85 -6.75 -0.24
C LEU A 41 4.23 -6.55 -0.87
N LEU A 42 4.29 -6.11 -2.12
CA LEU A 42 5.55 -5.76 -2.78
C LEU A 42 6.23 -4.57 -2.08
N GLY A 43 5.48 -3.49 -1.82
CA GLY A 43 5.96 -2.33 -1.07
C GLY A 43 6.42 -2.70 0.35
N MET A 44 5.65 -3.52 1.06
CA MET A 44 6.04 -4.08 2.35
C MET A 44 7.35 -4.88 2.26
N GLY A 45 7.54 -5.68 1.21
CA GLY A 45 8.79 -6.42 1.01
C GLY A 45 9.99 -5.49 0.85
N CYS A 46 9.86 -4.44 0.03
CA CYS A 46 10.91 -3.43 -0.13
C CYS A 46 11.19 -2.69 1.19
N MET A 47 10.14 -2.24 1.88
CA MET A 47 10.27 -1.48 3.12
C MET A 47 10.71 -2.33 4.31
N ALA A 48 10.46 -3.64 4.30
CA ALA A 48 10.99 -4.55 5.30
C ALA A 48 12.51 -4.60 5.21
N VAL A 49 13.07 -4.73 4.00
CA VAL A 49 14.53 -4.73 3.78
C VAL A 49 15.14 -3.39 4.20
N VAL A 50 14.51 -2.26 3.84
CA VAL A 50 14.93 -0.93 4.30
C VAL A 50 14.86 -0.81 5.82
N SER A 51 13.80 -1.33 6.45
CA SER A 51 13.63 -1.33 7.90
C SER A 51 14.74 -2.11 8.60
N LEU A 52 15.13 -3.28 8.07
CA LEU A 52 16.25 -4.05 8.62
C LEU A 52 17.53 -3.23 8.63
N TYR A 53 17.78 -2.44 7.58
CA TYR A 53 18.94 -1.56 7.49
C TYR A 53 18.85 -0.40 8.49
N GLN A 54 17.73 0.32 8.51
CA GLN A 54 17.55 1.49 9.38
C GLN A 54 17.51 1.16 10.87
N LEU A 55 17.06 -0.05 11.22
CA LEU A 55 17.10 -0.56 12.59
C LEU A 55 18.46 -1.17 12.95
N GLY A 56 19.43 -1.15 12.04
CA GLY A 56 20.80 -1.63 12.27
C GLY A 56 20.94 -3.16 12.31
N MET A 57 19.92 -3.91 11.86
CA MET A 57 19.98 -5.37 11.79
C MET A 57 20.88 -5.85 10.64
N ILE A 58 20.99 -5.05 9.57
CA ILE A 58 21.95 -5.25 8.48
C ILE A 58 22.78 -3.98 8.28
N ARG A 59 24.03 -4.13 7.86
CA ARG A 59 24.97 -3.01 7.69
C ARG A 59 24.90 -2.34 6.32
N HIS A 60 24.42 -3.06 5.32
CA HIS A 60 24.31 -2.62 3.93
C HIS A 60 23.04 -3.19 3.32
N LEU A 61 22.37 -2.41 2.47
CA LEU A 61 21.26 -2.88 1.68
C LEU A 61 21.76 -3.82 0.56
N PRO A 62 21.01 -4.90 0.25
CA PRO A 62 21.37 -5.81 -0.82
C PRO A 62 21.07 -5.17 -2.19
N ASP A 63 21.80 -4.13 -2.54
CA ASP A 63 21.68 -3.41 -3.80
C ASP A 63 22.05 -4.34 -4.97
N PRO A 64 21.21 -4.42 -6.03
CA PRO A 64 21.55 -5.21 -7.20
C PRO A 64 22.84 -4.67 -7.85
N PRO A 65 23.74 -5.53 -8.35
CA PRO A 65 25.02 -5.14 -8.96
C PRO A 65 24.86 -4.44 -10.33
N THR A 66 23.68 -3.90 -10.61
CA THR A 66 23.33 -3.24 -11.86
C THR A 66 24.17 -1.99 -12.10
N ARG A 67 24.60 -1.80 -13.35
CA ARG A 67 25.37 -0.63 -13.88
C ARG A 67 24.61 0.72 -13.82
N TRP A 68 23.60 0.85 -12.96
CA TRP A 68 22.84 2.10 -12.84
C TRP A 68 23.70 3.16 -12.15
N PRO A 69 24.02 4.29 -12.82
CA PRO A 69 24.84 5.33 -12.23
C PRO A 69 24.11 5.96 -11.03
N HIS A 70 24.82 6.12 -9.91
CA HIS A 70 24.33 6.71 -8.64
C HIS A 70 23.32 5.86 -7.83
N CYS A 71 23.34 4.54 -7.98
CA CYS A 71 22.59 3.63 -7.10
C CYS A 71 23.30 3.51 -5.74
N HIS A 72 22.82 4.22 -4.73
CA HIS A 72 23.36 4.20 -3.37
C HIS A 72 22.22 4.20 -2.37
N SER A 73 21.58 3.03 -2.17
CA SER A 73 20.43 2.94 -1.27
C SER A 73 20.81 3.24 0.18
N ASP A 74 22.00 2.84 0.61
CA ASP A 74 22.53 3.11 1.95
C ASP A 74 22.57 4.62 2.25
N LYS A 75 23.01 5.41 1.27
CA LYS A 75 23.11 6.88 1.39
C LYS A 75 21.73 7.52 1.55
N VAL A 76 20.75 7.08 0.76
CA VAL A 76 19.37 7.61 0.80
C VAL A 76 18.71 7.23 2.13
N ASN A 77 18.79 5.95 2.52
CA ASN A 77 18.09 5.42 3.69
C ASN A 77 18.78 5.73 5.04
N ALA A 78 20.02 6.22 5.03
CA ALA A 78 20.71 6.75 6.21
C ALA A 78 20.72 8.29 6.27
N SER A 79 20.04 8.98 5.36
CA SER A 79 19.95 10.43 5.34
C SER A 79 19.16 10.97 6.54
N SER A 80 19.36 12.24 6.91
CA SER A 80 18.57 12.87 7.98
C SER A 80 17.06 12.95 7.64
N GLU A 81 16.71 13.03 6.36
CA GLU A 81 15.30 13.02 5.93
C GLU A 81 14.63 11.68 6.23
N ALA A 82 15.36 10.56 6.08
CA ALA A 82 14.85 9.22 6.38
C ALA A 82 14.47 9.03 7.86
N TYR A 83 14.88 9.95 8.74
CA TYR A 83 14.53 9.99 10.16
C TYR A 83 13.76 11.26 10.56
N SER A 84 13.30 12.06 9.58
CA SER A 84 12.73 13.40 9.81
C SER A 84 11.46 13.40 10.69
N TYR A 85 10.75 12.28 10.77
CA TYR A 85 9.56 12.11 11.61
C TYR A 85 9.87 11.63 13.05
N GLY A 86 11.14 11.66 13.47
CA GLY A 86 11.57 11.14 14.77
C GLY A 86 11.63 9.61 14.85
N MET A 87 11.42 8.93 13.72
CA MET A 87 11.56 7.49 13.52
C MET A 87 11.98 7.21 12.08
N PRO A 88 12.59 6.05 11.80
CA PRO A 88 12.92 5.65 10.44
C PRO A 88 11.66 5.55 9.56
N ASP A 89 11.77 6.03 8.32
CA ASP A 89 10.69 6.05 7.34
C ASP A 89 10.32 4.67 6.78
N GLY A 90 11.25 3.71 6.79
CA GLY A 90 11.02 2.33 6.35
C GLY A 90 9.90 1.63 7.13
N PRO A 91 9.98 1.50 8.47
CA PRO A 91 8.93 0.88 9.27
C PRO A 91 7.59 1.61 9.17
N LEU A 92 7.63 2.95 9.08
CA LEU A 92 6.42 3.77 8.91
C LEU A 92 5.74 3.45 7.57
N THR A 93 6.50 3.43 6.47
CA THR A 93 5.98 3.13 5.14
C THR A 93 5.51 1.68 5.03
N LEU A 94 6.20 0.74 5.68
CA LEU A 94 5.75 -0.65 5.81
C LEU A 94 4.38 -0.75 6.48
N ALA A 95 4.16 -0.02 7.58
CA ALA A 95 2.86 0.02 8.26
C ALA A 95 1.78 0.65 7.36
N LEU A 96 2.13 1.69 6.61
CA LEU A 96 1.22 2.35 5.67
C LEU A 96 0.78 1.45 4.50
N HIS A 97 1.65 0.56 4.02
CA HIS A 97 1.24 -0.49 3.08
C HIS A 97 0.34 -1.55 3.72
N ALA A 98 0.59 -1.91 4.98
CA ALA A 98 -0.29 -2.83 5.70
C ALA A 98 -1.71 -2.25 5.84
N VAL A 99 -1.83 -0.93 6.03
CA VAL A 99 -3.13 -0.22 6.00
C VAL A 99 -3.81 -0.38 4.64
N ASN A 100 -3.10 -0.17 3.52
CA ASN A 100 -3.67 -0.38 2.19
C ASN A 100 -4.10 -1.83 1.94
N LEU A 101 -3.30 -2.80 2.38
CA LEU A 101 -3.63 -4.21 2.29
C LEU A 101 -4.92 -4.52 3.07
N GLY A 102 -5.04 -4.01 4.29
CA GLY A 102 -6.24 -4.16 5.11
C GLY A 102 -7.47 -3.50 4.47
N LEU A 103 -7.32 -2.28 3.95
CA LEU A 103 -8.38 -1.56 3.25
C LEU A 103 -8.79 -2.27 1.96
N ALA A 104 -7.86 -2.86 1.21
CA ALA A 104 -8.17 -3.66 0.02
C ALA A 104 -8.96 -4.93 0.36
N ALA A 105 -8.61 -5.61 1.45
CA ALA A 105 -9.28 -6.83 1.90
C ALA A 105 -10.64 -6.59 2.57
N ALA A 106 -10.91 -5.36 3.04
CA ALA A 106 -12.09 -5.07 3.86
C ALA A 106 -13.40 -4.92 3.06
N GLY A 107 -14.49 -5.47 3.60
CA GLY A 107 -15.85 -5.20 3.12
C GLY A 107 -16.31 -6.05 1.93
N PRO A 108 -17.64 -6.10 1.70
CA PRO A 108 -18.24 -6.98 0.69
C PRO A 108 -17.79 -6.61 -0.75
N PRO A 109 -18.10 -7.46 -1.74
CA PRO A 109 -17.80 -7.16 -3.14
C PRO A 109 -18.38 -5.82 -3.59
N ASP A 110 -19.66 -5.57 -3.35
CA ASP A 110 -20.34 -4.29 -3.63
C ASP A 110 -20.21 -3.29 -2.45
N ARG A 111 -19.00 -3.10 -1.91
CA ARG A 111 -18.81 -2.15 -0.79
C ARG A 111 -19.00 -0.70 -1.21
N ALA A 112 -18.83 -0.36 -2.48
CA ALA A 112 -19.08 1.00 -2.98
C ALA A 112 -20.53 1.44 -2.71
N ARG A 113 -21.50 0.53 -2.81
CA ARG A 113 -22.91 0.80 -2.54
C ARG A 113 -23.28 0.78 -1.06
N HIS A 114 -22.83 -0.23 -0.32
CA HIS A 114 -23.27 -0.44 1.06
C HIS A 114 -22.38 0.24 2.11
N ARG A 115 -21.12 0.53 1.78
CA ARG A 115 -20.11 1.11 2.67
C ARG A 115 -19.19 2.07 1.89
N PRO A 116 -19.72 3.17 1.31
CA PRO A 116 -18.96 4.07 0.45
C PRO A 116 -17.76 4.73 1.15
N TRP A 117 -17.76 4.80 2.48
CA TRP A 117 -16.63 5.34 3.25
C TRP A 117 -15.36 4.49 3.12
N LEU A 118 -15.45 3.18 2.87
CA LEU A 118 -14.29 2.30 2.72
C LEU A 118 -13.43 2.64 1.49
N PRO A 119 -13.99 2.67 0.26
CA PRO A 119 -13.20 3.02 -0.92
C PRO A 119 -12.73 4.49 -0.87
N LEU A 120 -13.55 5.40 -0.32
CA LEU A 120 -13.12 6.80 -0.11
C LEU A 120 -11.91 6.90 0.84
N LEU A 121 -11.94 6.17 1.95
CA LEU A 121 -10.81 6.10 2.87
C LEU A 121 -9.58 5.48 2.20
N ALA A 122 -9.76 4.40 1.41
CA ALA A 122 -8.67 3.79 0.66
C ALA A 122 -8.00 4.79 -0.28
N SER A 123 -8.78 5.51 -1.10
CA SER A 123 -8.24 6.54 -2.00
C SER A 123 -7.60 7.71 -1.27
N LEU A 124 -8.17 8.16 -0.15
CA LEU A 124 -7.61 9.23 0.66
C LEU A 124 -6.23 8.83 1.21
N VAL A 125 -6.14 7.66 1.82
CA VAL A 125 -4.89 7.13 2.40
C VAL A 125 -3.84 6.91 1.31
N SER A 126 -4.18 6.20 0.24
CA SER A 126 -3.22 5.96 -0.85
C SER A 126 -2.84 7.23 -1.61
N GLY A 127 -3.75 8.20 -1.71
CA GLY A 127 -3.48 9.50 -2.33
C GLY A 127 -2.48 10.34 -1.52
N ALA A 128 -2.64 10.37 -0.19
CA ALA A 128 -1.68 11.03 0.70
C ALA A 128 -0.28 10.39 0.58
N GLN A 129 -0.22 9.05 0.54
CA GLN A 129 1.04 8.33 0.35
C GLN A 129 1.66 8.60 -1.03
N ALA A 130 0.86 8.61 -2.09
CA ALA A 130 1.33 8.93 -3.44
C ALA A 130 1.90 10.35 -3.53
N ALA A 131 1.33 11.31 -2.80
CA ALA A 131 1.87 12.68 -2.72
C ALA A 131 3.24 12.72 -2.02
N VAL A 132 3.40 11.99 -0.91
CA VAL A 132 4.70 11.85 -0.24
C VAL A 132 5.72 11.15 -1.14
N ALA A 133 5.32 10.06 -1.80
CA ALA A 133 6.14 9.33 -2.76
C ALA A 133 6.60 10.24 -3.92
N ALA A 134 5.73 11.12 -4.42
CA ALA A 134 6.08 12.11 -5.44
C ALA A 134 7.16 13.08 -4.98
N LYS A 135 7.07 13.60 -3.74
CA LYS A 135 8.12 14.45 -3.15
C LYS A 135 9.46 13.73 -3.11
N TYR A 136 9.48 12.46 -2.69
CA TYR A 136 10.71 11.68 -2.64
C TYR A 136 11.30 11.41 -4.03
N LEU A 137 10.46 10.96 -4.97
CA LEU A 137 10.87 10.55 -6.32
C LEU A 137 11.33 11.73 -7.19
N PHE A 138 10.64 12.87 -7.14
CA PHE A 138 10.89 13.99 -8.04
C PHE A 138 11.73 15.12 -7.43
N TYR A 139 11.87 15.16 -6.10
CA TYR A 139 12.63 16.22 -5.43
C TYR A 139 13.80 15.67 -4.60
N ARG A 140 13.56 14.79 -3.62
CA ARG A 140 14.63 14.37 -2.69
C ARG A 140 15.73 13.55 -3.36
N MET A 141 15.39 12.40 -3.95
CA MET A 141 16.40 11.53 -4.61
C MET A 141 17.19 12.25 -5.72
N PRO A 142 16.55 12.96 -6.67
CA PRO A 142 17.30 13.59 -7.78
C PRO A 142 18.00 14.90 -7.40
N LYS A 143 17.40 15.77 -6.58
CA LYS A 143 17.94 17.12 -6.34
C LYS A 143 18.74 17.24 -5.04
N VAL A 144 18.38 16.48 -4.02
CA VAL A 144 18.94 16.63 -2.66
C VAL A 144 19.98 15.55 -2.41
N ASP A 145 19.58 14.28 -2.46
CA ASP A 145 20.47 13.17 -2.16
C ASP A 145 21.43 12.86 -3.32
N ARG A 146 21.02 13.23 -4.55
CA ARG A 146 21.71 12.92 -5.82
C ARG A 146 22.07 11.43 -5.91
N ALA A 147 21.19 10.59 -5.39
CA ALA A 147 21.35 9.16 -5.29
C ALA A 147 19.99 8.50 -5.47
N TRP A 148 19.99 7.31 -6.07
CA TRP A 148 18.80 6.53 -6.32
C TRP A 148 18.79 5.29 -5.44
N CYS A 149 17.62 4.98 -4.91
CA CYS A 149 17.33 3.81 -4.11
C CYS A 149 16.29 2.95 -4.86
N PRO A 150 16.66 1.79 -5.44
CA PRO A 150 15.74 0.94 -6.18
C PRO A 150 14.52 0.48 -5.36
N TYR A 151 14.72 0.23 -4.06
CA TYR A 151 13.63 -0.08 -3.13
C TYR A 151 12.63 1.07 -3.05
N CYS A 152 13.11 2.30 -2.87
CA CYS A 152 12.32 3.51 -2.74
C CYS A 152 11.61 3.89 -4.05
N VAL A 153 12.26 3.65 -5.20
CA VAL A 153 11.65 3.84 -6.53
C VAL A 153 10.54 2.82 -6.77
N THR A 154 10.78 1.55 -6.41
CA THR A 154 9.78 0.49 -6.53
C THR A 154 8.58 0.81 -5.64
N ASP A 155 8.84 1.14 -4.38
CA ASP A 155 7.85 1.56 -3.40
C ASP A 155 7.01 2.75 -3.88
N ALA A 156 7.65 3.82 -4.37
CA ALA A 156 6.95 4.97 -4.93
C ALA A 156 5.99 4.58 -6.07
N ARG A 157 6.42 3.68 -6.97
CA ARG A 157 5.55 3.15 -8.03
C ARG A 157 4.36 2.39 -7.47
N THR A 158 4.55 1.60 -6.41
CA THR A 158 3.43 0.90 -5.76
C THR A 158 2.41 1.85 -5.15
N HIS A 159 2.83 2.97 -4.56
CA HIS A 159 1.91 4.00 -4.06
C HIS A 159 1.08 4.65 -5.17
N PHE A 160 1.72 5.04 -6.28
CA PHE A 160 1.00 5.59 -7.44
C PHE A 160 0.02 4.58 -8.05
N ALA A 161 0.46 3.35 -8.25
CA ALA A 161 -0.40 2.30 -8.80
C ALA A 161 -1.56 1.95 -7.86
N THR A 162 -1.30 1.87 -6.55
CA THR A 162 -2.34 1.64 -5.54
C THR A 162 -3.40 2.75 -5.58
N PHE A 163 -2.97 4.01 -5.57
CA PHE A 163 -3.90 5.13 -5.69
C PHE A 163 -4.71 5.09 -6.99
N ALA A 164 -4.06 4.84 -8.13
CA ALA A 164 -4.78 4.73 -9.40
C ALA A 164 -5.84 3.60 -9.37
N MET A 165 -5.55 2.47 -8.71
CA MET A 165 -6.46 1.33 -8.59
C MET A 165 -7.61 1.56 -7.59
N THR A 166 -7.49 2.47 -6.62
CA THR A 166 -8.60 2.78 -5.68
C THR A 166 -9.62 3.75 -6.28
N LEU A 167 -9.24 4.53 -7.30
CA LEU A 167 -10.10 5.54 -7.91
C LEU A 167 -11.40 4.99 -8.52
N PRO A 168 -11.43 3.91 -9.33
CA PRO A 168 -12.66 3.46 -9.97
C PRO A 168 -13.77 3.09 -8.98
N GLU A 169 -13.42 2.41 -7.89
CA GLU A 169 -14.36 2.02 -6.84
C GLU A 169 -14.85 3.24 -6.04
N SER A 170 -13.96 4.22 -5.81
CA SER A 170 -14.27 5.45 -5.09
C SER A 170 -15.17 6.38 -5.91
N LEU A 171 -14.91 6.49 -7.21
CA LEU A 171 -15.76 7.24 -8.15
C LEU A 171 -17.18 6.64 -8.20
N ARG A 172 -17.31 5.31 -8.20
CA ARG A 172 -18.63 4.65 -8.10
C ARG A 172 -19.34 4.96 -6.79
N ALA A 173 -18.60 5.03 -5.68
CA ALA A 173 -19.14 5.40 -4.37
C ALA A 173 -19.63 6.85 -4.31
N ILE A 174 -19.07 7.75 -5.12
CA ILE A 174 -19.49 9.16 -5.23
C ILE A 174 -20.67 9.31 -6.19
N ILE A 175 -20.61 8.73 -7.39
CA ILE A 175 -21.61 8.92 -8.46
C ILE A 175 -22.97 8.31 -8.09
N ARG A 176 -23.00 7.27 -7.25
CA ARG A 176 -24.24 6.61 -6.81
C ARG A 176 -24.81 7.12 -5.48
N ARG A 177 -24.29 8.23 -4.95
CA ARG A 177 -24.91 9.00 -3.86
C ARG A 177 -25.83 10.07 -4.44
#